data_AF-A0A7K0KR54-F1
#
_entry.id   AF-A0A7K0KR54-F1
#
_cell.length_a   1.000
_cell.length_b   1.000
_cell.length_c   1.000
_cell.angle_alpha   90.00
_cell.angle_beta   90.00
_cell.angle_gamma   90.00
#
_symmetry.space_group_name_H-M   'P 1'
#
loop_
_entity.id
_entity.type
_entity.pdbx_description
1 polymer ?
#
loop_
_entity_poly.entity_id
_entity_poly.type
_entity_poly.pdbx_seq_one_letter_code
_entity_poly.pdbx_strand_id
1 'polypeptide(L)'
;MLLPTGHAFGRLTADAAREVLGRAREGSLGALDHHRGRTALAQPAQVAENAVRRAEGIDDLDALDALRRIEGRVAPASLRWEGDDGLAEVEVRHRDGRAWQVLTRRTPLSAARPESCGKSAAISQVWIADAPESIARWS
;
A
#
# COMPACT_ATOMS: atom_id res chain seq x y z
N MET A 1 8.85 -1.64 11.37
CA MET A 1 8.80 -2.44 10.13
C MET A 1 9.06 -3.88 10.51
N LEU A 2 8.31 -4.82 9.92
CA LEU A 2 8.52 -6.26 10.05
C LEU A 2 9.51 -6.73 8.99
N LEU A 3 10.51 -7.49 9.41
CA LEU A 3 11.46 -8.17 8.53
C LEU A 3 11.18 -9.69 8.59
N PRO A 4 11.41 -10.42 7.48
CA PRO A 4 11.92 -9.96 6.19
C PRO A 4 10.85 -9.40 5.23
N THR A 5 9.56 -9.45 5.59
CA THR A 5 8.44 -9.15 4.68
C THR A 5 8.31 -7.67 4.28
N GLY A 6 8.96 -6.75 4.99
CA GLY A 6 8.98 -5.33 4.65
C GLY A 6 7.69 -4.58 4.95
N HIS A 7 6.77 -5.15 5.75
CA HIS A 7 5.56 -4.46 6.18
C HIS A 7 5.87 -3.35 7.18
N ALA A 8 5.53 -2.11 6.83
CA ALA A 8 5.73 -0.95 7.66
C ALA A 8 4.45 -0.63 8.46
N PHE A 9 4.65 -0.20 9.70
CA PHE A 9 3.57 0.21 10.60
C PHE A 9 3.92 1.56 11.22
N GLY A 10 2.91 2.38 11.48
CA GLY A 10 3.09 3.70 12.08
C GLY A 10 2.16 3.90 13.28
N ARG A 11 2.60 4.72 14.23
CA ARG A 11 1.84 5.05 15.46
C ARG A 11 1.46 3.80 16.28
N LEU A 12 2.33 2.79 16.30
CA LEU A 12 2.12 1.62 17.15
C LEU A 12 2.32 2.02 18.62
N THR A 13 1.40 1.56 19.48
CA THR A 13 1.65 1.47 20.92
C THR A 13 2.54 0.25 21.20
N ALA A 14 3.05 0.13 22.43
CA ALA A 14 3.81 -1.05 22.83
C ALA A 14 2.99 -2.35 22.69
N ASP A 15 1.69 -2.29 23.01
CA ASP A 15 0.79 -3.45 22.92
C ASP A 15 0.48 -3.80 21.47
N ALA A 16 0.18 -2.80 20.62
CA ALA A 16 -0.01 -3.02 19.18
C ALA A 16 1.26 -3.58 18.52
N ALA A 17 2.45 -3.14 18.95
CA ALA A 17 3.70 -3.70 18.45
C ALA A 17 3.89 -5.18 18.85
N ARG A 18 3.51 -5.56 20.08
CA ARG A 18 3.53 -6.96 20.52
C ARG A 18 2.54 -7.82 19.75
N GLU A 19 1.33 -7.31 19.52
CA GLU A 19 0.32 -7.97 18.70
C GLU A 19 0.86 -8.24 17.29
N VAL A 20 1.35 -7.20 16.61
CA VAL A 20 1.92 -7.31 15.26
C VAL A 20 3.05 -8.35 15.21
N LEU A 21 3.96 -8.36 16.20
CA LEU A 21 5.03 -9.36 16.26
C LEU A 21 4.51 -10.79 16.53
N GLY A 22 3.46 -10.95 17.32
CA GLY A 22 2.82 -12.24 17.58
C GLY A 22 2.14 -12.78 16.32
N ARG A 23 1.25 -11.98 15.73
CA ARG A 23 0.49 -12.30 14.51
C ARG A 23 1.41 -12.59 13.32
N ALA A 24 2.54 -11.89 13.22
CA ALA A 24 3.50 -12.14 12.15
C ALA A 24 4.05 -13.57 12.15
N ARG A 25 4.18 -14.19 13.33
CA ARG A 25 4.62 -15.60 13.44
C ARG A 25 3.54 -16.58 12.94
N GLU A 26 2.30 -16.13 12.90
CA GLU A 26 1.13 -16.88 12.40
C GLU A 26 0.83 -16.55 10.93
N GLY A 27 1.66 -15.74 10.27
CA GLY A 27 1.41 -15.33 8.88
C GLY A 27 0.44 -14.16 8.71
N SER A 28 0.11 -13.42 9.77
CA SER A 28 -0.85 -12.31 9.75
C SER A 28 -0.20 -10.97 10.13
N LEU A 29 -0.68 -9.87 9.53
CA LEU A 29 -0.31 -8.50 9.86
C LEU A 29 -0.80 -8.07 11.24
N GLY A 30 -1.96 -8.57 11.69
CA GLY A 30 -2.73 -7.95 12.77
C GLY A 30 -3.09 -6.48 12.45
N ALA A 31 -3.39 -5.68 13.47
CA ALA A 31 -3.37 -4.20 13.51
C ALA A 31 -3.38 -3.40 12.18
N LEU A 32 -4.30 -3.71 11.25
CA LEU A 32 -4.32 -3.15 9.89
C LEU A 32 -4.43 -1.62 9.88
N ASP A 33 -5.03 -1.04 10.92
CA ASP A 33 -5.12 0.41 11.10
C ASP A 33 -3.78 1.11 11.22
N HIS A 34 -2.78 0.41 11.72
CA HIS A 34 -1.41 0.89 11.85
C HIS A 34 -0.57 0.59 10.62
N HIS A 35 -1.03 -0.25 9.70
CA HIS A 35 -0.28 -0.64 8.51
C HIS A 35 -0.07 0.56 7.57
N ARG A 36 1.16 0.73 7.09
CA ARG A 36 1.63 1.85 6.24
C ARG A 36 2.18 1.39 4.90
N GLY A 37 1.92 0.14 4.52
CA GLY A 37 2.34 -0.43 3.25
C GLY A 37 3.60 -1.31 3.37
N ARG A 38 3.96 -1.91 2.24
CA ARG A 38 5.08 -2.83 2.10
C ARG A 38 6.22 -2.15 1.37
N THR A 39 7.40 -2.06 1.98
CA THR A 39 8.54 -1.27 1.47
C THR A 39 9.12 -1.79 0.17
N ALA A 40 8.79 -3.04 -0.21
CA ALA A 40 9.14 -3.63 -1.49
C ALA A 40 8.26 -3.15 -2.67
N LEU A 41 7.25 -2.32 -2.41
CA LEU A 41 6.36 -1.77 -3.42
C LEU A 41 6.64 -0.29 -3.64
N ALA A 42 6.40 0.20 -4.85
CA ALA A 42 6.31 1.62 -5.12
C ALA A 42 5.13 2.26 -4.37
N GLN A 43 5.20 3.57 -4.10
CA GLN A 43 4.16 4.29 -3.35
C GLN A 43 2.72 4.10 -3.89
N PRO A 44 2.44 4.24 -5.21
CA PRO A 44 1.10 3.96 -5.74
C PRO A 44 0.64 2.52 -5.47
N ALA A 45 1.52 1.54 -5.63
CA ALA A 45 1.21 0.14 -5.33
C ALA A 45 0.99 -0.12 -3.83
N GLN A 46 1.71 0.58 -2.94
CA GLN A 46 1.49 0.48 -1.49
C GLN A 46 0.11 0.98 -1.08
N VAL A 47 -0.36 2.09 -1.63
CA VAL A 47 -1.69 2.62 -1.28
C VAL A 47 -2.81 1.76 -1.87
N ALA A 48 -2.62 1.20 -3.06
CA ALA A 48 -3.55 0.26 -3.66
C ALA A 48 -3.68 -1.03 -2.85
N GLU A 49 -2.55 -1.66 -2.47
CA GLU A 49 -2.56 -2.86 -1.62
C GLU A 49 -3.26 -2.57 -0.28
N ASN A 50 -2.94 -1.44 0.36
CA ASN A 50 -3.59 -1.03 1.60
C ASN A 50 -5.10 -0.84 1.46
N ALA A 51 -5.57 -0.26 0.35
CA ALA A 51 -6.98 -0.07 0.08
C ALA A 51 -7.71 -1.41 0.00
N VAL A 52 -7.15 -2.38 -0.72
CA VAL A 52 -7.70 -3.74 -0.83
C VAL A 52 -7.70 -4.47 0.51
N ARG A 53 -6.58 -4.44 1.26
CA ARG A 53 -6.51 -5.06 2.60
C ARG A 53 -7.59 -4.55 3.53
N ARG A 54 -7.85 -3.24 3.51
CA ARG A 54 -8.88 -2.61 4.36
C ARG A 54 -10.29 -2.91 3.89
N ALA A 55 -10.55 -2.85 2.59
CA ALA A 55 -11.87 -3.11 2.02
C ALA A 55 -12.31 -4.57 2.23
N GLU A 56 -11.37 -5.50 2.10
CA GLU A 56 -11.64 -6.95 2.11
C GLU A 56 -11.29 -7.63 3.45
N GLY A 57 -10.71 -6.90 4.40
CA GLY A 57 -10.24 -7.46 5.68
C GLY A 57 -9.09 -8.46 5.54
N ILE A 58 -8.24 -8.32 4.51
CA ILE A 58 -7.13 -9.25 4.23
C ILE A 58 -5.92 -8.91 5.12
N ASP A 59 -5.72 -9.73 6.15
CA ASP A 59 -4.63 -9.59 7.12
C ASP A 59 -3.43 -10.52 6.86
N ASP A 60 -3.55 -11.53 6.00
CA ASP A 60 -2.45 -12.44 5.65
C ASP A 60 -1.28 -11.67 5.01
N LEU A 61 -0.05 -11.93 5.49
CA LEU A 61 1.16 -11.22 5.10
C LEU A 61 1.42 -11.31 3.59
N ASP A 62 1.28 -12.51 3.03
CA ASP A 62 1.73 -12.86 1.68
C ASP A 62 0.55 -13.11 0.72
N ALA A 63 -0.66 -12.73 1.13
CA ALA A 63 -1.86 -12.95 0.33
C ALA A 63 -1.94 -12.11 -0.94
N LEU A 64 -1.29 -10.95 -0.98
CA LEU A 64 -1.47 -9.94 -2.04
C LEU A 64 -0.19 -9.64 -2.82
N ASP A 65 -0.36 -9.55 -4.14
CA ASP A 65 0.57 -8.91 -5.08
C ASP A 65 -0.05 -7.64 -5.64
N ALA A 66 0.76 -6.60 -5.83
CA ALA A 66 0.33 -5.34 -6.44
C ALA A 66 1.17 -5.05 -7.69
N LEU A 67 0.51 -5.03 -8.85
CA LEU A 67 1.12 -4.93 -10.17
C LEU A 67 0.67 -3.64 -10.84
N ARG A 68 1.55 -2.99 -11.61
CA ARG A 68 1.12 -1.86 -12.44
C ARG A 68 0.30 -2.37 -13.62
N ARG A 69 -0.75 -1.64 -13.99
CA ARG A 69 -1.49 -1.85 -15.24
C ARG A 69 -1.11 -0.76 -16.24
N ILE A 70 -0.78 -1.17 -17.46
CA ILE A 70 -0.47 -0.27 -18.59
C ILE A 70 -1.17 -0.83 -19.81
N GLU A 71 -2.07 -0.06 -20.43
CA GLU A 71 -2.78 -0.44 -21.67
C GLU A 71 -3.42 -1.84 -21.57
N GLY A 72 -4.07 -2.13 -20.44
CA GLY A 72 -4.73 -3.42 -20.16
C GLY A 72 -3.79 -4.57 -19.79
N ARG A 73 -2.46 -4.41 -19.89
CA ARG A 73 -1.48 -5.41 -19.47
C ARG A 73 -1.00 -5.17 -18.04
N VAL A 74 -0.65 -6.23 -17.33
CA VAL A 74 -0.03 -6.14 -16.00
C VAL A 74 1.46 -6.42 -16.06
N ALA A 75 2.22 -5.71 -15.22
CA ALA A 75 3.64 -5.93 -15.05
C ALA A 75 4.08 -5.60 -13.62
N PRO A 76 5.25 -6.10 -13.16
CA PRO A 76 5.86 -5.63 -11.93
C PRO A 76 6.15 -4.13 -11.99
N ALA A 77 5.89 -3.43 -10.88
CA ALA A 77 6.31 -2.05 -10.70
C ALA A 77 7.72 -1.98 -10.12
N SER A 78 8.60 -1.15 -10.68
CA SER A 78 9.86 -0.83 -10.02
C SER A 78 9.61 0.01 -8.77
N LEU A 79 10.51 -0.02 -7.78
CA LEU A 79 10.38 0.78 -6.55
C LEU A 79 10.23 2.29 -6.77
N ARG A 80 10.71 2.79 -7.92
CA ARG A 80 10.66 4.21 -8.31
C ARG A 80 9.48 4.55 -9.21
N TRP A 81 8.56 3.62 -9.44
CA TRP A 81 7.40 3.87 -10.28
C TRP A 81 6.45 4.86 -9.60
N GLU A 82 6.08 5.91 -10.33
CA GLU A 82 5.22 7.00 -9.82
C GLU A 82 3.93 7.17 -10.64
N GLY A 83 3.56 6.17 -11.45
CA GLY A 83 2.48 6.31 -12.41
C GLY A 83 2.79 7.27 -13.56
N ASP A 84 1.76 7.63 -14.30
CA ASP A 84 1.78 8.62 -15.38
C ASP A 84 1.15 9.92 -14.86
N ASP A 85 1.97 10.97 -14.77
CA ASP A 85 1.59 12.29 -14.24
C ASP A 85 0.87 12.25 -12.87
N GLY A 86 1.31 11.34 -12.00
CA GLY A 86 0.72 11.17 -10.67
C GLY A 86 -0.61 10.40 -10.67
N LEU A 87 -1.00 9.77 -11.77
CA LEU A 87 -2.08 8.79 -11.84
C LEU A 87 -1.50 7.39 -12.09
N ALA A 88 -1.99 6.39 -11.36
CA ALA A 88 -1.51 5.02 -11.50
C ALA A 88 -2.65 4.04 -11.35
N GLU A 89 -2.85 3.21 -12.38
CA GLU A 89 -3.70 2.03 -12.31
C GLU A 89 -2.91 0.84 -11.76
N VAL A 90 -3.42 0.25 -10.68
CA VAL A 90 -2.81 -0.90 -10.02
C VAL A 90 -3.79 -2.06 -10.07
N GLU A 91 -3.32 -3.23 -10.51
CA GLU A 91 -4.03 -4.49 -10.30
C GLU A 91 -3.48 -5.13 -9.02
N VAL A 92 -4.35 -5.35 -8.04
CA VAL A 92 -4.02 -6.10 -6.83
C VAL A 92 -4.58 -7.51 -6.98
N ARG A 93 -3.74 -8.53 -6.80
CA ARG A 93 -4.10 -9.93 -6.92
C ARG A 93 -4.02 -10.61 -5.58
N HIS A 94 -5.06 -11.36 -5.22
CA HIS A 94 -4.98 -12.31 -4.13
C HIS A 94 -4.46 -13.65 -4.64
N ARG A 95 -3.64 -14.34 -3.85
CA ARG A 95 -3.12 -15.69 -4.17
C ARG A 95 -4.22 -16.75 -4.42
N ASP A 96 -5.47 -16.44 -4.09
CA ASP A 96 -6.62 -17.34 -4.26
C ASP A 96 -7.30 -17.18 -5.63
N GLY A 97 -6.84 -16.26 -6.48
CA GLY A 97 -7.40 -15.97 -7.80
C GLY A 97 -8.26 -14.71 -7.88
N ARG A 98 -8.70 -14.13 -6.76
CA ARG A 98 -9.40 -12.82 -6.75
C ARG A 98 -8.46 -11.71 -7.21
N ALA A 99 -9.01 -10.70 -7.87
CA ALA A 99 -8.27 -9.52 -8.31
C ALA A 99 -9.13 -8.27 -8.22
N TRP A 100 -8.47 -7.14 -8.01
CA TRP A 100 -9.07 -5.81 -7.95
C TRP A 100 -8.27 -4.83 -8.81
N GLN A 101 -8.95 -3.89 -9.44
CA GLN A 101 -8.35 -2.69 -10.01
C GLN A 101 -8.48 -1.55 -9.00
N VAL A 102 -7.40 -0.80 -8.82
CA VAL A 102 -7.36 0.37 -7.95
C VAL A 102 -6.72 1.52 -8.71
N LEU A 103 -7.48 2.60 -8.91
CA LEU A 103 -6.92 3.86 -9.35
C LEU A 103 -6.27 4.57 -8.16
N THR A 104 -5.05 5.03 -8.34
CA THR A 104 -4.31 5.78 -7.32
C THR A 104 -3.86 7.11 -7.90
N ARG A 105 -3.89 8.15 -7.07
CA ARG A 105 -3.57 9.51 -7.47
C ARG A 105 -2.66 10.18 -6.47
N ARG A 106 -1.72 10.97 -6.99
CA ARG A 106 -0.85 11.85 -6.23
C ARG A 106 -1.56 13.18 -6.03
N THR A 107 -1.64 13.62 -4.77
CA THR A 107 -2.34 14.84 -4.38
C THR A 107 -1.47 15.65 -3.42
N PRO A 108 -1.45 16.99 -3.52
CA PRO A 108 -0.79 17.84 -2.55
C PRO A 108 -1.49 17.75 -1.19
N LEU A 109 -0.71 17.70 -0.10
CA LEU A 109 -1.23 17.93 1.24
C LEU A 109 -1.69 19.38 1.37
N SER A 110 -2.92 19.58 1.85
CA SER A 110 -3.56 20.90 1.98
C SER A 110 -2.90 21.83 3.00
N ALA A 111 -2.01 21.34 3.86
CA ALA A 111 -1.28 22.15 4.83
C ALA A 111 0.24 21.99 4.64
N ALA A 112 0.91 23.10 4.34
CA ALA A 112 2.36 23.18 4.42
C ALA A 112 2.78 22.88 5.87
N ARG A 113 3.48 21.77 6.09
CA ARG A 113 4.05 21.47 7.40
C ARG A 113 5.43 22.11 7.47
N PRO A 114 5.79 22.77 8.58
CA PRO A 114 7.17 23.16 8.80
C PRO A 114 8.05 21.91 8.74
N GLU A 115 8.95 21.86 7.77
CA GLU A 115 9.96 20.81 7.70
C GLU A 115 10.92 20.98 8.88
N SER A 116 11.17 19.92 9.64
CA SER A 116 12.02 19.92 10.84
C SER A 116 13.49 20.33 10.57
N CYS A 117 13.88 20.53 9.32
CA CYS A 117 15.24 20.78 8.87
C CYS A 117 15.39 22.18 8.23
N GLY A 118 14.83 23.25 8.81
CA GLY A 118 15.18 24.65 8.50
C GLY A 118 15.07 25.11 7.03
N LYS A 119 14.51 24.28 6.14
CA LYS A 119 14.30 24.56 4.72
C LYS A 119 12.90 25.16 4.54
N SER A 120 12.77 26.01 3.53
CA SER A 120 11.48 26.60 3.12
C SER A 120 10.41 25.52 2.97
N ALA A 121 9.21 25.79 3.49
CA ALA A 121 8.12 24.84 3.52
C ALA A 121 7.77 24.34 2.11
N ALA A 122 7.89 23.04 1.89
CA ALA A 122 7.48 22.39 0.66
C ALA A 122 6.09 21.76 0.85
N ILE A 123 5.22 21.90 -0.15
CA ILE A 123 3.94 21.18 -0.18
C ILE A 123 4.26 19.70 -0.38
N SER A 124 4.17 18.93 0.70
CA SER A 124 4.32 17.47 0.66
C SER A 124 3.24 16.86 -0.24
N GLN A 125 3.60 15.83 -1.00
CA GLN A 125 2.67 15.08 -1.83
C GLN A 125 2.28 13.77 -1.12
N VAL A 126 1.05 13.30 -1.32
CA VAL A 126 0.57 12.00 -0.85
C VAL A 126 -0.06 11.22 -1.98
N TRP A 127 0.06 9.90 -1.91
CA TRP A 127 -0.73 8.99 -2.73
C TRP A 127 -2.01 8.61 -2.00
N ILE A 128 -3.11 8.58 -2.72
CA ILE A 128 -4.40 8.11 -2.25
C ILE A 128 -5.00 7.16 -3.28
N ALA A 129 -5.71 6.16 -2.79
CA ALA A 129 -6.40 5.17 -3.59
C ALA A 129 -7.88 5.48 -3.61
N ASP A 130 -8.50 5.31 -4.77
CA ASP A 130 -9.96 5.21 -4.87
C ASP A 130 -10.42 3.83 -4.36
N ALA A 131 -11.74 3.61 -4.29
CA ALA A 131 -12.29 2.34 -3.83
C ALA A 131 -11.84 1.19 -4.75
N PRO A 132 -11.38 0.04 -4.22
CA PRO A 132 -11.04 -1.10 -5.06
C PRO A 132 -12.25 -1.65 -5.80
N GLU A 133 -12.09 -1.87 -7.10
CA GLU A 133 -13.12 -2.47 -7.96
C GLU A 133 -12.74 -3.92 -8.23
N SER A 134 -13.64 -4.86 -7.89
CA SER A 134 -13.43 -6.27 -8.23
C SER A 134 -13.45 -6.45 -9.75
N ILE A 135 -12.45 -7.16 -10.27
CA ILE A 135 -12.33 -7.50 -11.68
C ILE A 135 -12.38 -9.01 -11.88
N ALA A 136 -12.30 -9.45 -13.14
CA ALA A 136 -12.19 -10.87 -13.45
C ALA A 136 -11.04 -11.53 -12.70
N ARG A 137 -11.27 -12.78 -12.26
CA ARG A 137 -10.24 -13.58 -11.60
C ARG A 137 -9.01 -13.72 -12.50
N TRP A 138 -7.83 -13.72 -11.90
CA TRP A 138 -6.57 -13.75 -12.64
C TRP A 138 -6.05 -15.18 -12.91
N SER A 139 -6.68 -16.19 -12.29
CA SER A 139 -6.41 -17.62 -12.40
C SER A 139 -7.69 -18.44 -12.51
#